data_AF-A0A9P5JY08-F1
#
_entry.id   AF-A0A9P5JY08-F1
#
_cell.length_a   1.000
_cell.length_b   1.000
_cell.length_c   1.000
_cell.angle_alpha   90.00
_cell.angle_beta   90.00
_cell.angle_gamma   90.00
#
_symmetry.space_group_name_H-M   'P 1'
#
loop_
_entity.id
_entity.type
_entity.pdbx_description
1 polymer ?
#
loop_
_entity_poly.entity_id
_entity_poly.type
_entity_poly.pdbx_seq_one_letter_code
_entity_poly.pdbx_strand_id
1 'polypeptide(L)'
;IPILRDPATDRCLAGSLQIALNLERLYPHSPKLFPPGQEGLITDLDNNFTRSVAAALAPLLLSRIWAQLRDESKDYFRTTRERMFRGSLETFSVPGAATDARWTAVRDALEPFARDADARTGASDTFLLGERETYADVVAVCWLGWARRMWGADTQEWAELETWHGRRWGRLTRTFKKWE
;
A
#
# COMPACT_ATOMS: atom_id res chain seq x y z
N ILE A 1 1.51 10.32 -9.68
CA ILE A 1 1.50 11.13 -8.45
C ILE A 1 1.85 10.23 -7.28
N PRO A 2 2.47 10.71 -6.19
CA PRO A 2 2.68 12.12 -5.81
C PRO A 2 3.85 12.82 -6.53
N ILE A 3 3.82 14.16 -6.49
CA ILE A 3 4.91 15.07 -6.89
C ILE A 3 5.03 16.10 -5.76
N LEU A 4 6.25 16.40 -5.32
CA LEU A 4 6.55 17.42 -4.32
C LEU A 4 7.46 18.48 -4.93
N ARG A 5 7.09 19.76 -4.80
CA ARG A 5 8.00 20.88 -5.08
C ARG A 5 8.67 21.30 -3.78
N ASP A 6 9.99 21.17 -3.71
CA ASP A 6 10.78 21.64 -2.58
C ASP A 6 10.94 23.17 -2.68
N PRO A 7 10.34 23.96 -1.77
CA PRO A 7 10.40 25.42 -1.85
C PRO A 7 11.80 25.97 -1.61
N ALA A 8 12.69 25.23 -0.94
CA ALA A 8 14.05 25.69 -0.64
C ALA A 8 14.99 25.54 -1.85
N THR A 9 14.75 24.55 -2.71
CA THR A 9 15.61 24.25 -3.86
C THR A 9 14.93 24.45 -5.22
N ASP A 10 13.64 24.77 -5.21
CA ASP A 10 12.74 24.83 -6.37
C ASP A 10 12.67 23.53 -7.21
N ARG A 11 13.10 22.40 -6.62
CA ARG A 11 13.12 21.11 -7.33
C ARG A 11 11.76 20.42 -7.24
N CYS A 12 11.27 19.95 -8.37
CA CYS A 12 10.13 19.05 -8.46
C CYS A 12 10.60 17.59 -8.39
N LEU A 13 10.17 16.88 -7.35
CA LEU A 13 10.46 15.46 -7.14
C LEU A 13 9.22 14.63 -7.40
N ALA A 14 9.36 13.55 -8.16
CA ALA A 14 8.32 12.56 -8.40
C ALA A 14 8.74 11.20 -7.83
N GLY A 15 7.74 10.40 -7.43
CA GLY A 15 7.95 9.09 -6.81
C GLY A 15 7.96 9.18 -5.29
N SER A 16 7.09 8.40 -4.64
CA SER A 16 6.90 8.44 -3.18
C SER A 16 8.19 8.14 -2.40
N LEU A 17 8.99 7.16 -2.85
CA LEU A 17 10.26 6.82 -2.22
C LEU A 17 11.26 7.98 -2.30
N GLN A 18 11.42 8.59 -3.47
CA GLN A 18 12.34 9.71 -3.67
C GLN A 18 11.92 10.95 -2.88
N ILE A 19 10.60 11.18 -2.78
CA ILE A 19 10.03 12.24 -1.95
C ILE A 19 10.33 11.98 -0.48
N ALA A 20 10.09 10.76 0.03
CA ALA A 20 10.31 10.41 1.42
C ALA A 20 11.80 10.54 1.82
N LEU A 21 12.72 10.07 0.98
CA LEU A 21 14.16 10.24 1.18
C LEU A 21 14.57 11.72 1.23
N ASN A 22 14.00 12.54 0.34
CA ASN A 22 14.28 13.98 0.37
C ASN A 22 13.73 14.66 1.63
N LEU A 23 12.52 14.29 2.07
CA LEU A 23 11.93 14.81 3.29
C LEU A 23 12.78 14.45 4.53
N GLU A 24 13.25 13.21 4.64
CA GLU A 24 14.09 12.82 5.79
C GLU A 24 15.44 13.55 5.83
N ARG A 25 15.99 13.89 4.66
CA ARG A 25 17.20 14.72 4.53
C ARG A 25 16.94 16.18 4.93
N LEU A 26 15.80 16.74 4.52
CA LEU A 26 15.45 18.14 4.80
C LEU A 26 15.05 18.36 6.26
N TYR A 27 14.48 17.33 6.92
CA TYR A 27 13.98 17.42 8.28
C TYR A 27 14.72 16.42 9.19
N PRO A 28 15.99 16.68 9.54
CA PRO A 28 16.81 15.71 10.28
C PRO A 28 16.30 15.41 11.69
N HIS A 29 15.50 16.30 12.28
CA HIS A 29 14.92 16.17 13.63
C HIS A 29 13.58 15.43 13.65
N SER A 30 13.00 15.10 12.49
CA SER A 30 11.77 14.33 12.39
C SER A 30 12.02 12.82 12.64
N PRO A 31 10.98 12.04 12.99
CA PRO A 31 11.07 10.59 13.05
C PRO A 31 11.69 9.99 11.78
N LYS A 32 12.56 9.01 11.95
CA LYS A 32 13.32 8.37 10.87
C LYS A 32 12.60 7.14 10.35
N LEU A 33 12.33 7.12 9.05
CA LEU A 33 11.72 6.02 8.31
C LEU A 33 12.76 5.16 7.58
N PHE A 34 14.01 5.62 7.44
CA PHE A 34 15.10 4.89 6.80
C PHE A 34 16.23 4.63 7.80
N PRO A 35 16.18 3.51 8.55
CA PRO A 35 17.29 3.11 9.40
C PRO A 35 18.57 2.90 8.57
N PRO A 36 19.75 3.33 9.06
CA PRO A 36 21.01 3.13 8.34
C PRO A 36 21.26 1.66 7.99
N GLY A 37 21.62 1.38 6.74
CA GLY A 37 21.91 0.04 6.25
C GLY A 37 20.68 -0.79 5.86
N GLN A 38 19.47 -0.21 5.91
CA GLN A 38 18.23 -0.87 5.47
C GLN A 38 17.67 -0.28 4.16
N GLU A 39 18.35 0.66 3.52
CA GLU A 39 17.86 1.38 2.34
C GLU A 39 17.56 0.44 1.16
N GLY A 40 18.43 -0.53 0.93
CA GLY A 40 18.22 -1.56 -0.10
C GLY A 40 16.99 -2.41 0.19
N LEU A 41 16.85 -2.85 1.44
CA LEU A 41 15.71 -3.67 1.88
C LEU A 41 14.38 -2.92 1.77
N ILE A 42 14.35 -1.64 2.14
CA ILE A 42 13.17 -0.79 1.99
C ILE A 42 12.81 -0.61 0.52
N THR A 43 13.81 -0.41 -0.35
CA THR A 43 13.61 -0.24 -1.80
C THR A 43 13.07 -1.52 -2.43
N ASP A 44 13.60 -2.68 -2.04
CA ASP A 44 13.12 -3.98 -2.50
C ASP A 44 11.69 -4.24 -2.03
N LEU A 45 11.36 -3.88 -0.79
CA LEU A 45 10.02 -4.02 -0.25
C LEU A 45 9.02 -3.10 -0.96
N ASP A 46 9.34 -1.83 -1.19
CA ASP A 46 8.50 -0.88 -1.95
C ASP A 46 8.15 -1.44 -3.34
N ASN A 47 9.16 -1.94 -4.05
CA ASN A 47 9.02 -2.53 -5.38
C ASN A 47 8.19 -3.83 -5.33
N ASN A 48 8.52 -4.74 -4.43
CA ASN A 48 7.89 -6.05 -4.37
C ASN A 48 6.43 -5.94 -3.90
N PHE A 49 6.15 -5.11 -2.91
CA PHE A 49 4.79 -4.89 -2.40
C PHE A 49 3.88 -4.31 -3.50
N THR A 50 4.41 -3.38 -4.29
CA THR A 50 3.68 -2.82 -5.45
C THR A 50 3.43 -3.88 -6.53
N ARG A 51 4.42 -4.73 -6.82
CA ARG A 51 4.30 -5.75 -7.89
C ARG A 51 3.44 -6.95 -7.49
N SER A 52 3.31 -7.26 -6.20
CA SER A 52 2.51 -8.39 -5.72
C SER A 52 1.17 -7.93 -5.13
N VAL A 53 1.19 -7.33 -3.95
CA VAL A 53 -0.01 -6.98 -3.18
C VAL A 53 -0.85 -5.95 -3.91
N ALA A 54 -0.25 -4.83 -4.35
CA ALA A 54 -1.00 -3.77 -5.01
C ALA A 54 -1.57 -4.23 -6.37
N ALA A 55 -0.84 -5.08 -7.10
CA ALA A 55 -1.30 -5.65 -8.36
C ALA A 55 -2.50 -6.60 -8.17
N ALA A 56 -2.55 -7.37 -7.09
CA ALA A 56 -3.69 -8.22 -6.74
C ALA A 56 -4.89 -7.41 -6.22
N LEU A 57 -4.61 -6.36 -5.43
CA LEU A 57 -5.61 -5.54 -4.75
C LEU A 57 -6.31 -4.56 -5.70
N ALA A 58 -5.58 -3.88 -6.59
CA ALA A 58 -6.11 -2.81 -7.43
C ALA A 58 -7.32 -3.24 -8.30
N PRO A 59 -7.35 -4.41 -8.96
CA PRO A 59 -8.50 -4.91 -9.70
C PRO A 59 -9.81 -4.94 -8.89
N LEU A 60 -9.73 -5.31 -7.60
CA LEU A 60 -10.90 -5.38 -6.72
C LEU A 60 -11.54 -4.00 -6.43
N LEU A 61 -10.78 -2.93 -6.66
CA LEU A 61 -11.16 -1.56 -6.35
C LEU A 61 -11.56 -0.75 -7.60
N LEU A 62 -11.26 -1.23 -8.81
CA LEU A 62 -11.37 -0.45 -10.08
C LEU A 62 -12.73 0.22 -10.29
N SER A 63 -13.82 -0.55 -10.19
CA SER A 63 -15.17 0.00 -10.38
C SER A 63 -15.50 1.07 -9.34
N ARG A 64 -15.10 0.85 -8.08
CA ARG A 64 -15.34 1.81 -6.98
C ARG A 64 -14.52 3.08 -7.16
N ILE A 65 -13.26 2.96 -7.60
CA ILE A 65 -12.41 4.11 -7.88
C ILE A 65 -13.06 4.95 -8.97
N TRP A 66 -13.40 4.34 -10.10
CA TRP A 66 -14.01 5.05 -11.23
C TRP A 66 -15.31 5.78 -10.84
N ALA A 67 -16.15 5.15 -10.01
CA ALA A 67 -17.41 5.75 -9.55
C ALA A 67 -17.21 7.01 -8.67
N GLN A 68 -16.09 7.11 -7.94
CA GLN A 68 -15.77 8.24 -7.05
C GLN A 68 -14.95 9.34 -7.73
N LEU A 69 -14.43 9.09 -8.93
CA LEU A 69 -13.69 10.10 -9.68
C LEU A 69 -14.62 11.22 -10.14
N ARG A 70 -14.06 12.43 -10.25
CA ARG A 70 -14.70 13.53 -10.98
C ARG A 70 -14.83 13.17 -12.45
N ASP A 71 -15.83 13.72 -13.13
CA ASP A 71 -16.17 13.36 -14.51
C ASP A 71 -15.00 13.55 -15.47
N GLU A 72 -14.17 14.58 -15.28
CA GLU A 72 -13.01 14.87 -16.13
C GLU A 72 -11.91 13.80 -16.02
N SER A 73 -11.91 13.01 -14.94
CA SER A 73 -10.94 11.93 -14.72
C SER A 73 -11.44 10.55 -15.14
N LYS A 74 -12.76 10.39 -15.34
CA LYS A 74 -13.39 9.07 -15.57
C LYS A 74 -12.93 8.41 -16.86
N ASP A 75 -12.94 9.15 -17.97
CA ASP A 75 -12.58 8.61 -19.29
C ASP A 75 -11.11 8.17 -19.31
N TYR A 76 -10.21 9.05 -18.87
CA TYR A 76 -8.79 8.71 -18.77
C TYR A 76 -8.56 7.49 -17.88
N PHE A 77 -9.20 7.43 -16.71
CA PHE A 77 -9.06 6.28 -15.81
C PHE A 77 -9.55 4.99 -16.47
N ARG A 78 -10.78 4.97 -17.00
CA ARG A 78 -11.34 3.78 -17.66
C ARG A 78 -10.43 3.30 -18.79
N THR A 79 -10.13 4.16 -19.75
CA THR A 79 -9.33 3.79 -20.94
C THR A 79 -7.94 3.26 -20.58
N THR A 80 -7.30 3.81 -19.54
CA THR A 80 -5.96 3.35 -19.13
C THR A 80 -6.01 2.06 -18.32
N ARG A 81 -7.00 1.90 -17.42
CA ARG A 81 -7.08 0.72 -16.54
C ARG A 81 -7.62 -0.50 -17.28
N GLU A 82 -8.61 -0.35 -18.14
CA GLU A 82 -9.11 -1.47 -18.94
C GLU A 82 -8.02 -2.05 -19.87
N ARG A 83 -7.18 -1.17 -20.44
CA ARG A 83 -6.01 -1.58 -21.22
C ARG A 83 -4.96 -2.29 -20.36
N MET A 84 -4.67 -1.76 -19.18
CA MET A 84 -3.67 -2.31 -18.26
C MET A 84 -4.06 -3.71 -17.76
N PHE A 85 -5.32 -3.88 -17.36
CA PHE A 85 -5.82 -5.13 -16.79
C PHE A 85 -6.47 -6.06 -17.83
N ARG A 86 -6.55 -5.64 -19.10
CA ARG A 86 -7.10 -6.41 -20.23
C ARG A 86 -8.52 -6.91 -19.97
N GLY A 87 -9.39 -6.01 -19.49
CA GLY A 87 -10.80 -6.28 -19.22
C GLY A 87 -11.57 -5.01 -18.89
N SER A 88 -12.90 -5.05 -18.92
CA SER A 88 -13.75 -3.91 -18.52
C SER A 88 -13.75 -3.71 -17.00
N LEU A 89 -13.92 -2.47 -16.52
CA LEU A 89 -13.92 -2.19 -15.07
C LEU A 89 -14.96 -3.04 -14.32
N GLU A 90 -16.12 -3.25 -14.93
CA GLU A 90 -17.26 -3.99 -14.36
C GLU A 90 -16.88 -5.44 -14.06
N THR A 91 -16.12 -6.08 -14.94
CA THR A 91 -15.77 -7.51 -14.81
C THR A 91 -14.86 -7.84 -13.62
N PHE A 92 -14.13 -6.85 -13.09
CA PHE A 92 -13.19 -7.10 -11.98
C PHE A 92 -13.85 -7.07 -10.61
N SER A 93 -15.04 -6.49 -10.50
CA SER A 93 -15.73 -6.28 -9.22
C SER A 93 -17.05 -7.07 -9.09
N VAL A 94 -17.38 -7.92 -10.08
CA VAL A 94 -18.55 -8.81 -9.98
C VAL A 94 -18.32 -9.84 -8.88
N PRO A 95 -19.21 -9.95 -7.88
CA PRO A 95 -19.12 -11.02 -6.88
C PRO A 95 -19.09 -12.41 -7.51
N GLY A 96 -18.24 -13.30 -6.98
CA GLY A 96 -18.10 -14.67 -7.44
C GLY A 96 -16.66 -15.14 -7.47
N ALA A 97 -16.43 -16.35 -8.00
CA ALA A 97 -15.18 -17.08 -7.89
C ALA A 97 -13.92 -16.29 -8.34
N ALA A 98 -14.04 -15.44 -9.36
CA ALA A 98 -12.92 -14.62 -9.83
C ALA A 98 -12.52 -13.53 -8.82
N THR A 99 -13.49 -12.94 -8.13
CA THR A 99 -13.26 -11.94 -7.08
C THR A 99 -12.74 -12.60 -5.81
N ASP A 100 -13.26 -13.78 -5.45
CA ASP A 100 -12.78 -14.58 -4.32
C ASP A 100 -11.32 -15.04 -4.54
N ALA A 101 -10.98 -15.45 -5.77
CA ALA A 101 -9.61 -15.82 -6.14
C ALA A 101 -8.65 -14.63 -6.06
N ARG A 102 -9.07 -13.44 -6.50
CA ARG A 102 -8.26 -12.21 -6.36
C ARG A 102 -8.08 -11.84 -4.90
N TRP A 103 -9.12 -11.97 -4.08
CA TRP A 103 -9.03 -11.71 -2.64
C TRP A 103 -8.06 -12.68 -1.95
N THR A 104 -8.15 -13.96 -2.28
CA THR A 104 -7.19 -14.98 -1.85
C THR A 104 -5.76 -14.62 -2.29
N ALA A 105 -5.58 -14.15 -3.52
CA ALA A 105 -4.28 -13.72 -4.02
C ALA A 105 -3.71 -12.50 -3.27
N VAL A 106 -4.54 -11.58 -2.75
CA VAL A 106 -4.08 -10.49 -1.88
C VAL A 106 -3.54 -11.04 -0.57
N ARG A 107 -4.26 -11.97 0.08
CA ARG A 107 -3.79 -12.63 1.29
C ARG A 107 -2.45 -13.32 1.05
N ASP A 108 -2.39 -14.17 0.02
CA ASP A 108 -1.21 -14.98 -0.28
C ASP A 108 -0.02 -14.09 -0.71
N ALA A 109 -0.26 -12.93 -1.31
CA ALA A 109 0.78 -11.95 -1.63
C ALA A 109 1.33 -11.22 -0.39
N LEU A 110 0.55 -11.11 0.69
CA LEU A 110 0.98 -10.53 1.97
C LEU A 110 1.81 -11.52 2.80
N GLU A 111 1.57 -12.83 2.66
CA GLU A 111 2.22 -13.89 3.45
C GLU A 111 3.76 -13.79 3.47
N PRO A 112 4.47 -13.62 2.33
CA PRO A 112 5.93 -13.52 2.36
C PRO A 112 6.44 -12.34 3.20
N PHE A 113 5.76 -11.19 3.15
CA PHE A 113 6.16 -10.02 3.94
C PHE A 113 5.96 -10.25 5.44
N ALA A 114 4.87 -10.93 5.83
CA ALA A 114 4.64 -11.26 7.22
C ALA A 114 5.65 -12.30 7.72
N ARG A 115 5.85 -13.38 6.97
CA ARG A 115 6.83 -14.43 7.28
C ARG A 115 8.25 -13.88 7.38
N ASP A 116 8.66 -13.04 6.42
CA ASP A 116 10.00 -12.47 6.41
C ASP A 116 10.18 -11.43 7.55
N ALA A 117 9.12 -10.77 8.00
CA ALA A 117 9.14 -9.94 9.20
C ALA A 117 9.30 -10.79 10.47
N ASP A 118 8.57 -11.91 10.57
CA ASP A 118 8.65 -12.84 11.72
C ASP A 118 10.02 -13.52 11.82
N ALA A 119 10.67 -13.78 10.68
CA ALA A 119 12.00 -14.41 10.64
C ALA A 119 13.14 -13.48 11.09
N ARG A 120 12.90 -12.18 11.25
CA ARG A 120 13.92 -11.23 11.73
C ARG A 120 14.01 -11.30 13.25
N THR A 121 15.17 -11.71 13.77
CA THR A 121 15.44 -11.80 15.22
C THR A 121 15.21 -10.45 15.91
N GLY A 122 14.45 -10.43 17.01
CA GLY A 122 14.13 -9.22 17.77
C GLY A 122 13.10 -8.30 17.07
N ALA A 123 12.39 -8.77 16.05
CA ALA A 123 11.41 -7.98 15.34
C ALA A 123 10.08 -7.83 16.08
N SER A 124 9.38 -6.75 15.75
CA SER A 124 8.01 -6.49 16.20
C SER A 124 7.03 -7.48 15.59
N ASP A 125 5.97 -7.80 16.34
CA ASP A 125 4.77 -8.46 15.81
C ASP A 125 3.94 -7.54 14.90
N THR A 126 4.35 -6.29 14.75
CA THR A 126 3.63 -5.22 14.04
C THR A 126 4.41 -4.75 12.82
N PHE A 127 5.63 -4.22 13.00
CA PHE A 127 6.42 -3.62 11.92
C PHE A 127 7.20 -4.65 11.08
N LEU A 128 7.49 -4.30 9.83
CA LEU A 128 8.07 -5.21 8.84
C LEU A 128 9.59 -5.37 8.96
N LEU A 129 10.30 -4.32 9.40
CA LEU A 129 11.76 -4.28 9.37
C LEU A 129 12.44 -4.16 10.74
N GLY A 130 11.68 -4.11 11.84
CA GLY A 130 12.26 -4.02 13.18
C GLY A 130 11.23 -3.68 14.27
N GLU A 131 11.66 -2.92 15.28
CA GLU A 131 10.84 -2.55 16.44
C GLU A 131 10.09 -1.21 16.27
N ARG A 132 10.34 -0.49 15.17
CA ARG A 132 9.81 0.86 14.92
C ARG A 132 9.29 0.97 13.50
N GLU A 133 8.45 1.97 13.26
CA GLU A 133 7.95 2.29 11.92
C GLU A 133 9.08 2.65 10.95
N THR A 134 8.98 2.11 9.73
CA THR A 134 9.88 2.41 8.61
C THR A 134 9.06 2.78 7.37
N TYR A 135 9.72 3.23 6.31
CA TYR A 135 9.04 3.51 5.04
C TYR A 135 8.37 2.27 4.46
N ALA A 136 8.89 1.07 4.72
CA ALA A 136 8.25 -0.18 4.32
C ALA A 136 6.85 -0.35 4.94
N ASP A 137 6.70 0.01 6.21
CA ASP A 137 5.42 0.00 6.91
C ASP A 137 4.46 1.03 6.33
N VAL A 138 4.96 2.21 5.99
CA VAL A 138 4.19 3.27 5.31
C VAL A 138 3.63 2.75 3.97
N VAL A 139 4.44 2.09 3.15
CA VAL A 139 3.99 1.52 1.87
C VAL A 139 2.85 0.53 2.07
N ALA A 140 3.02 -0.41 3.00
CA ALA A 140 2.00 -1.40 3.29
C ALA A 140 0.69 -0.75 3.77
N VAL A 141 0.78 0.20 4.71
CA VAL A 141 -0.38 0.92 5.23
C VAL A 141 -1.05 1.78 4.16
N CYS A 142 -0.31 2.42 3.26
CA CYS A 142 -0.91 3.22 2.20
C CYS A 142 -1.80 2.38 1.28
N TRP A 143 -1.35 1.18 0.88
CA TRP A 143 -2.14 0.30 0.03
C TRP A 143 -3.34 -0.33 0.76
N LEU A 144 -3.12 -0.86 1.97
CA LEU A 144 -4.20 -1.48 2.75
C LEU A 144 -5.20 -0.44 3.26
N GLY A 145 -4.72 0.73 3.67
CA GLY A 145 -5.53 1.87 4.09
C GLY A 145 -6.31 2.49 2.92
N TRP A 146 -5.81 2.40 1.69
CA TRP A 146 -6.59 2.75 0.50
C TRP A 146 -7.75 1.78 0.30
N ALA A 147 -7.52 0.47 0.39
CA ALA A 147 -8.59 -0.53 0.31
C ALA A 147 -9.67 -0.29 1.38
N ARG A 148 -9.26 -0.03 2.63
CA ARG A 148 -10.15 0.33 3.74
C ARG A 148 -11.03 1.53 3.43
N ARG A 149 -10.47 2.59 2.82
CA ARG A 149 -11.22 3.79 2.44
C ARG A 149 -12.19 3.52 1.29
N MET A 150 -11.82 2.66 0.35
CA MET A 150 -12.65 2.32 -0.81
C MET A 150 -13.82 1.40 -0.46
N TRP A 151 -13.63 0.47 0.49
CA TRP A 151 -14.69 -0.46 0.93
C TRP A 151 -15.51 0.06 2.10
N GLY A 152 -14.89 0.82 3.00
CA GLY A 152 -15.42 1.11 4.33
C GLY A 152 -14.73 0.27 5.40
N ALA A 153 -14.69 0.76 6.63
CA ALA A 153 -14.04 0.05 7.74
C ALA A 153 -14.90 -1.09 8.32
N ASP A 154 -16.21 -1.08 8.07
CA ASP A 154 -17.17 -2.02 8.64
C ASP A 154 -17.54 -3.16 7.69
N THR A 155 -16.66 -3.48 6.72
CA THR A 155 -16.91 -4.58 5.77
C THR A 155 -16.31 -5.89 6.24
N GLN A 156 -16.87 -7.00 5.73
CA GLN A 156 -16.35 -8.34 6.00
C GLN A 156 -14.90 -8.49 5.53
N GLU A 157 -14.56 -7.93 4.37
CA GLU A 157 -13.20 -7.98 3.80
C GLU A 157 -12.20 -7.29 4.72
N TRP A 158 -12.55 -6.12 5.27
CA TRP A 158 -11.66 -5.43 6.20
C TRP A 158 -11.50 -6.21 7.51
N ALA A 159 -12.59 -6.71 8.07
CA ALA A 159 -12.57 -7.53 9.27
C ALA A 159 -11.71 -8.80 9.09
N GLU A 160 -11.79 -9.44 7.91
CA GLU A 160 -10.97 -10.62 7.59
C GLU A 160 -9.48 -10.26 7.49
N LEU A 161 -9.13 -9.20 6.75
CA LEU A 161 -7.76 -8.73 6.57
C LEU A 161 -7.07 -8.44 7.90
N GLU A 162 -7.80 -7.86 8.87
CA GLU A 162 -7.27 -7.60 10.21
C GLU A 162 -6.90 -8.89 10.97
N THR A 163 -7.42 -10.05 10.57
CA THR A 163 -7.10 -11.35 11.19
C THR A 163 -5.90 -12.06 10.57
N TRP A 164 -5.55 -11.72 9.33
CA TRP A 164 -4.53 -12.45 8.59
C TRP A 164 -3.14 -12.34 9.19
N HIS A 165 -2.33 -13.39 8.99
CA HIS A 165 -0.90 -13.40 9.31
C HIS A 165 -0.62 -12.99 10.77
N GLY A 166 -1.28 -13.66 11.71
CA GLY A 166 -1.15 -13.35 13.14
C GLY A 166 -1.67 -11.97 13.55
N ARG A 167 -2.61 -11.39 12.78
CA ARG A 167 -3.17 -10.04 12.94
C ARG A 167 -2.19 -8.89 12.68
N ARG A 168 -1.06 -9.16 12.01
CA ARG A 168 0.00 -8.16 11.74
C ARG A 168 -0.55 -6.94 11.01
N TRP A 169 -1.32 -7.15 9.94
CA TRP A 169 -1.86 -6.06 9.12
C TRP A 169 -2.89 -5.21 9.87
N GLY A 170 -3.68 -5.82 10.75
CA GLY A 170 -4.59 -5.11 11.63
C GLY A 170 -3.86 -4.27 12.69
N ARG A 171 -2.80 -4.80 13.31
CA ARG A 171 -1.94 -4.01 14.23
C ARG A 171 -1.25 -2.86 13.50
N LEU A 172 -0.69 -3.13 12.33
CA LEU A 172 0.05 -2.16 11.54
C LEU A 172 -0.84 -0.98 11.14
N THR A 173 -1.96 -1.25 10.49
CA THR A 173 -2.89 -0.21 10.04
C THR A 173 -3.48 0.58 11.20
N ARG A 174 -3.75 -0.06 12.35
CA ARG A 174 -4.19 0.63 13.57
C ARG A 174 -3.13 1.56 14.15
N THR A 175 -1.86 1.13 14.17
CA THR A 175 -0.72 1.94 14.65
C THR A 175 -0.59 3.23 13.85
N PHE A 176 -0.87 3.16 12.54
CA PHE A 176 -0.73 4.30 11.64
C PHE A 176 -1.93 5.25 11.59
N LYS A 177 -3.08 4.91 12.22
CA LYS A 177 -4.29 5.76 12.22
C LYS A 177 -4.05 7.20 12.72
N LYS A 178 -3.04 7.42 13.56
CA LYS A 178 -2.72 8.76 14.09
C LYS A 178 -2.15 9.73 13.03
N TRP A 179 -1.79 9.24 11.84
CA TRP A 179 -1.28 10.03 10.72
C TRP A 179 -2.23 10.04 9.50
N GLU A 180 -3.46 9.55 9.68
CA GLU A 180 -4.49 9.46 8.63
C GLU A 180 -5.55 10.55 8.76
#